data_AF-A0A920N1D0-F1
#
_entry.id   AF-A0A920N1D0-F1
#
_cell.length_a   1.000
_cell.length_b   1.000
_cell.length_c   1.000
_cell.angle_alpha   90.00
_cell.angle_beta   90.00
_cell.angle_gamma   90.00
#
_symmetry.space_group_name_H-M   'P 1'
#
loop_
_entity.id
_entity.type
_entity.pdbx_description
1 polymer ?
#
loop_
_entity_poly.entity_id
_entity_poly.type
_entity_poly.pdbx_seq_one_letter_code
_entity_poly.pdbx_strand_id
1 'polypeptide(L)'
;MIPADFDDDRRLDLFIANDTRANFLFQNRTGMTGKGVSLLETGMKSGLALSAEGEPEGCMGIAVGDVDGDGTLDLFITNYIGQSNTLYSLEQPDGPAPATGFFLDRTRSAGLFDKGF
;
A
#
# COMPACT_ATOMS: atom_id res chain seq x y z
N MET A 1 -3.04 10.55 3.54
CA MET A 1 -1.92 9.73 4.06
C MET A 1 -2.42 8.83 5.17
N ILE A 2 -1.79 7.68 5.38
CA ILE A 2 -2.07 6.80 6.53
C ILE A 2 -0.75 6.23 7.09
N PRO A 3 -0.51 6.30 8.41
CA PRO A 3 0.57 5.57 9.06
C PRO A 3 0.14 4.15 9.43
N ALA A 4 0.96 3.14 9.12
CA ALA A 4 0.75 1.75 9.49
C ALA A 4 2.07 0.97 9.44
N ASP A 5 2.14 -0.20 10.08
CA ASP A 5 3.31 -1.09 10.07
C ASP A 5 3.18 -2.08 8.91
N PHE A 6 3.50 -1.64 7.68
CA PHE A 6 3.23 -2.42 6.47
C PHE A 6 4.23 -3.57 6.27
N ASP A 7 5.41 -3.53 6.89
CA ASP A 7 6.40 -4.62 6.81
C ASP A 7 6.54 -5.43 8.13
N ASP A 8 5.62 -5.23 9.09
CA ASP A 8 5.60 -5.89 10.42
C ASP A 8 6.94 -5.77 11.17
N ASP A 9 7.63 -4.64 10.99
CA ASP A 9 8.94 -4.37 11.60
C ASP A 9 8.84 -3.60 12.93
N ARG A 10 7.60 -3.34 13.39
CA ARG A 10 7.22 -2.56 14.56
C ARG A 10 7.55 -1.07 14.47
N ARG A 11 7.72 -0.54 13.27
CA ARG A 11 7.84 0.89 13.00
C ARG A 11 6.72 1.31 12.05
N LEU A 12 6.08 2.43 12.37
CA LEU A 12 5.07 2.97 11.47
C LEU A 12 5.73 3.52 10.21
N ASP A 13 5.35 2.97 9.07
CA ASP A 13 5.59 3.46 7.73
C ASP A 13 4.53 4.52 7.36
N LEU A 14 4.74 5.21 6.24
CA LEU A 14 3.80 6.22 5.73
C LEU A 14 3.39 5.92 4.29
N PHE A 15 2.11 5.63 4.07
CA PHE A 15 1.53 5.61 2.74
C PHE A 15 0.93 6.98 2.39
N ILE A 16 1.37 7.55 1.26
CA ILE A 16 0.94 8.84 0.74
C ILE A 16 0.18 8.62 -0.56
N ALA A 17 -1.15 8.68 -0.45
CA ALA A 17 -2.04 8.82 -1.60
C ALA A 17 -1.88 10.20 -2.24
N ASN A 18 -1.68 10.22 -3.55
CA ASN A 18 -1.55 11.42 -4.36
C ASN A 18 -2.71 11.54 -5.36
N ASP A 19 -2.87 12.75 -5.91
CA ASP A 19 -3.81 13.02 -6.99
C ASP A 19 -3.04 13.17 -8.31
N THR A 20 -3.40 12.39 -9.33
CA THR A 20 -2.82 12.40 -10.69
C THR A 20 -1.30 12.10 -10.76
N ARG A 21 -0.71 11.62 -9.67
CA ARG A 21 0.72 11.27 -9.54
C ARG A 21 0.83 9.92 -8.86
N ALA A 22 1.98 9.26 -9.04
CA ALA A 22 2.26 8.01 -8.35
C ALA A 22 2.17 8.19 -6.82
N ASN A 23 1.59 7.21 -6.14
CA ASN A 23 1.58 7.16 -4.68
C ASN A 23 2.99 6.85 -4.14
N PHE A 24 3.22 7.20 -2.88
CA PHE A 24 4.48 6.85 -2.20
C PHE A 24 4.22 5.92 -1.02
N LEU A 25 5.13 4.98 -0.82
CA LEU A 25 5.28 4.27 0.44
C LEU A 25 6.64 4.62 1.03
N PHE A 26 6.66 5.27 2.19
CA PHE A 26 7.88 5.56 2.92
C PHE A 26 8.06 4.56 4.06
N GLN A 27 9.04 3.68 3.92
CA GLN A 27 9.43 2.74 4.95
C GLN A 27 10.26 3.42 6.05
N ASN A 28 9.92 3.16 7.29
CA ASN A 28 10.56 3.75 8.44
C ASN A 28 11.80 2.96 8.85
N ARG A 29 12.95 3.60 8.70
CA ARG A 29 14.28 3.06 9.03
C ARG A 29 14.90 3.79 10.24
N THR A 30 14.07 4.50 11.00
CA THR A 30 14.49 5.20 12.23
C THR A 30 15.11 4.22 13.21
N GLY A 31 16.24 4.60 13.80
CA GLY A 31 17.01 3.72 14.70
C GLY A 31 17.97 2.77 14.00
N MET A 32 17.82 2.49 12.69
CA MET A 32 18.75 1.60 11.96
C MET A 32 20.07 2.29 11.59
N THR A 33 20.03 3.61 11.36
CA THR A 33 21.20 4.40 10.93
C THR A 33 21.90 5.13 12.08
N GLY A 34 21.33 5.07 13.30
CA GLY A 34 21.78 5.85 14.46
C GLY A 34 21.57 7.37 14.32
N LYS A 35 20.90 7.83 13.26
CA LYS A 35 20.63 9.25 12.99
C LYS A 35 19.13 9.50 12.88
N GLY A 36 18.58 10.37 13.73
CA GLY A 36 17.27 11.02 13.58
C GLY A 36 16.12 10.15 13.04
N VAL A 37 15.12 10.82 12.45
CA VAL A 37 14.09 10.15 11.65
C VAL A 37 14.68 9.79 10.29
N SER A 38 14.46 8.56 9.82
CA SER A 38 14.94 8.07 8.53
C SER A 38 13.81 7.36 7.78
N LEU A 39 13.49 7.84 6.59
CA LEU A 39 12.45 7.30 5.72
C LEU A 39 13.04 6.89 4.37
N LEU A 40 12.62 5.76 3.82
CA LEU A 40 13.01 5.26 2.50
C LEU A 40 11.78 5.19 1.60
N GLU A 41 11.77 5.92 0.49
CA GLU A 41 10.71 5.82 -0.52
C GLU A 41 10.81 4.47 -1.26
N THR A 42 9.70 3.74 -1.33
CA THR A 42 9.60 2.37 -1.86
C THR A 42 8.34 2.10 -2.67
N GLY A 43 7.51 3.11 -2.96
CA GLY A 43 6.20 2.98 -3.60
C GLY A 43 6.23 2.14 -4.88
N MET A 44 7.16 2.44 -5.80
CA MET A 44 7.30 1.67 -7.05
C MET A 44 7.67 0.21 -6.81
N LYS A 45 8.52 -0.07 -5.82
CA LYS A 45 8.96 -1.43 -5.49
C LYS A 45 7.90 -2.21 -4.72
N SER A 46 7.06 -1.50 -3.97
CA SER A 46 5.99 -2.09 -3.17
C SER A 46 4.76 -2.49 -3.99
N GLY A 47 4.61 -2.00 -5.22
CA GLY A 47 3.39 -2.22 -6.03
C GLY A 47 2.27 -1.21 -5.79
N LEU A 48 2.42 -0.29 -4.83
CA LEU A 48 1.37 0.68 -4.47
C LEU A 48 1.42 2.00 -5.25
N ALA A 49 2.48 2.24 -6.03
CA ALA A 49 2.69 3.53 -6.69
C ALA A 49 1.69 3.82 -7.82
N LEU A 50 1.26 2.80 -8.55
CA LEU A 50 0.47 2.90 -9.77
C LEU A 50 -0.64 1.83 -9.76
N SER A 51 -1.66 2.03 -10.59
CA SER A 51 -2.66 1.00 -10.89
C SER A 51 -2.04 -0.25 -11.53
N ALA A 52 -2.82 -1.33 -11.63
CA ALA A 52 -2.41 -2.54 -12.34
C ALA A 52 -2.07 -2.29 -13.82
N GLU A 53 -2.64 -1.23 -14.43
CA GLU A 53 -2.32 -0.79 -15.80
C GLU A 53 -1.07 0.10 -15.89
N GLY A 54 -0.44 0.43 -14.75
CA GLY A 54 0.76 1.27 -14.71
C GLY A 54 0.48 2.77 -14.79
N GLU A 55 -0.76 3.19 -14.55
CA GLU A 55 -1.19 4.58 -14.59
C GLU A 55 -1.37 5.16 -13.18
N PRO A 56 -1.04 6.45 -12.95
CA PRO A 56 -1.36 7.13 -11.70
C PRO A 56 -2.87 7.34 -11.56
N GLU A 57 -3.36 7.23 -10.34
CA GLU A 57 -4.79 7.39 -10.02
C GLU A 57 -5.03 8.67 -9.20
N GLY A 58 -6.29 9.11 -9.15
CA GLY A 58 -6.73 10.24 -8.34
C GLY A 58 -7.24 9.74 -7.00
N CYS A 59 -6.34 9.48 -6.06
CA CYS A 59 -6.73 8.85 -4.79
C CYS A 59 -7.52 9.82 -3.89
N MET A 60 -8.72 9.41 -3.49
CA MET A 60 -9.66 10.22 -2.70
C MET A 60 -9.73 9.79 -1.23
N GLY A 61 -9.39 8.54 -0.92
CA GLY A 61 -9.55 7.95 0.41
C GLY A 61 -8.69 6.71 0.58
N ILE A 62 -8.31 6.42 1.83
CA ILE A 62 -7.49 5.26 2.19
C ILE A 62 -8.12 4.59 3.41
N ALA A 63 -8.23 3.26 3.37
CA ALA A 63 -8.48 2.41 4.53
C ALA A 63 -7.42 1.30 4.59
N VAL A 64 -7.09 0.85 5.80
CA VAL A 64 -6.10 -0.20 6.06
C VAL A 64 -6.70 -1.21 7.02
N GLY A 65 -6.45 -2.50 6.78
CA GLY A 65 -6.87 -3.60 7.64
C GLY A 65 -6.49 -4.95 7.04
N ASP A 66 -6.56 -6.00 7.85
CA ASP A 66 -6.40 -7.39 7.41
C ASP A 66 -7.78 -7.91 6.95
N VAL A 67 -8.06 -7.85 5.65
CA VAL A 67 -9.37 -8.15 5.08
C VAL A 67 -9.50 -9.64 4.73
N ASP A 68 -8.39 -10.29 4.35
CA ASP A 68 -8.38 -11.71 4.01
C ASP A 68 -8.04 -12.64 5.19
N GLY A 69 -7.60 -12.09 6.32
CA GLY A 69 -7.32 -12.81 7.55
C GLY A 69 -5.97 -13.53 7.55
N ASP A 70 -5.05 -13.13 6.67
CA ASP A 70 -3.72 -13.73 6.54
C ASP A 70 -2.70 -13.19 7.56
N GLY A 71 -3.11 -12.19 8.36
CA GLY A 71 -2.28 -11.57 9.38
C GLY A 71 -1.38 -10.45 8.85
N THR A 72 -1.53 -10.04 7.59
CA THR A 72 -0.88 -8.87 7.00
C THR A 72 -1.87 -7.73 6.76
N LEU A 73 -1.34 -6.52 6.53
CA LEU A 73 -2.18 -5.36 6.27
C LEU A 73 -2.46 -5.23 4.77
N ASP A 74 -3.74 -5.09 4.43
CA ASP A 74 -4.23 -4.68 3.13
C ASP A 74 -4.47 -3.16 3.08
N LEU A 75 -4.47 -2.60 1.86
CA LEU A 75 -4.92 -1.23 1.60
C LEU A 75 -6.13 -1.23 0.68
N PHE A 76 -7.17 -0.50 1.07
CA PHE A 76 -8.26 -0.13 0.17
C PHE A 76 -8.17 1.36 -0.18
N ILE A 77 -8.10 1.66 -1.46
CA ILE A 77 -7.99 3.01 -1.98
C ILE A 77 -9.22 3.33 -2.81
N THR A 78 -9.92 4.39 -2.44
CA THR A 78 -10.98 4.94 -3.29
C THR A 78 -10.38 5.95 -4.25
N ASN A 79 -10.74 5.87 -5.53
CA ASN A 79 -10.18 6.70 -6.59
C ASN A 79 -11.22 7.65 -7.20
N TYR A 80 -10.77 8.52 -8.10
CA TYR A 80 -11.62 9.51 -8.75
C TYR A 80 -12.61 8.83 -9.70
N ILE A 81 -13.73 9.51 -9.99
CA ILE A 81 -14.78 8.96 -10.84
C ILE A 81 -14.23 8.45 -12.20
N GLY A 82 -14.64 7.24 -12.58
CA GLY A 82 -14.16 6.57 -13.79
C GLY A 82 -12.86 5.77 -13.64
N GLN A 83 -12.27 5.77 -12.44
CA GLN A 83 -11.19 4.87 -12.01
C GLN A 83 -11.79 3.78 -11.09
N SER A 84 -11.17 2.60 -11.05
CA SER A 84 -11.61 1.56 -10.13
C SER A 84 -11.12 1.90 -8.73
N ASN A 85 -11.91 1.58 -7.70
CA ASN A 85 -11.37 1.52 -6.33
C ASN A 85 -10.48 0.28 -6.22
N THR A 86 -9.36 0.39 -5.53
CA THR A 86 -8.31 -0.64 -5.58
C THR A 86 -8.12 -1.28 -4.22
N LEU A 87 -8.24 -2.61 -4.16
CA LEU A 87 -7.84 -3.41 -2.99
C LEU A 87 -6.46 -3.99 -3.26
N TYR A 88 -5.49 -3.62 -2.42
CA TYR A 88 -4.14 -4.13 -2.43
C TYR A 88 -3.91 -5.05 -1.24
N SER A 89 -3.41 -6.26 -1.48
CA SER A 89 -3.03 -7.21 -0.41
C SER A 89 -1.55 -7.48 -0.41
N LEU A 90 -0.94 -7.48 0.78
CA LEU A 90 0.48 -7.74 0.92
C LEU A 90 0.75 -9.23 0.77
N GLU A 91 1.53 -9.61 -0.24
CA GLU A 91 1.96 -11.00 -0.36
C GLU A 91 3.11 -11.26 0.63
N GLN A 92 2.84 -12.02 1.69
CA GLN A 92 3.87 -12.50 2.60
C GLN A 92 4.70 -13.60 1.92
N PRO A 93 6.04 -13.47 1.87
CA PRO A 93 6.87 -14.60 1.48
C PRO A 93 6.78 -15.69 2.56
N ASP A 94 6.75 -16.97 2.15
CA ASP A 94 6.70 -18.11 3.08
C ASP A 94 7.83 -18.02 4.14
N GLY A 95 7.50 -17.68 5.39
CA GLY A 95 8.43 -17.71 6.52
C GLY A 95 8.24 -16.61 7.58
N PRO A 96 8.92 -16.70 8.74
CA PRO A 96 8.73 -15.82 9.89
C PRO A 96 9.47 -14.46 9.78
N ALA A 97 9.83 -14.03 8.56
CA ALA A 97 10.58 -12.78 8.37
C ALA A 97 9.62 -11.58 8.26
N PRO A 98 10.04 -10.36 8.68
CA PRO A 98 9.29 -9.14 8.43
C PRO A 98 8.95 -9.05 6.93
N ALA A 99 7.71 -8.68 6.64
CA ALA A 99 7.15 -8.71 5.29
C ALA A 99 7.77 -7.59 4.43
N THR A 100 8.97 -7.81 3.90
CA THR A 100 9.40 -7.10 2.68
C THR A 100 8.64 -7.69 1.49
N GLY A 101 7.33 -7.48 1.46
CA GLY A 101 6.42 -8.05 0.47
C GLY A 101 6.09 -7.08 -0.66
N PHE A 102 5.37 -7.61 -1.65
CA PHE A 102 4.82 -6.85 -2.76
C PHE A 102 3.29 -6.81 -2.59
N PHE A 103 2.69 -5.63 -2.75
CA PHE A 103 1.25 -5.47 -2.72
C PHE A 103 0.66 -5.85 -4.07
N LEU A 104 -0.24 -6.83 -4.07
CA LEU A 104 -0.95 -7.29 -5.25
C LEU A 104 -2.33 -6.63 -5.33
N ASP A 105 -2.68 -6.16 -6.52
CA ASP A 105 -4.06 -5.74 -6.81
C ASP A 105 -4.98 -6.97 -6.78
N ARG A 106 -5.88 -6.99 -5.79
CA ARG A 106 -6.92 -8.01 -5.58
C ARG A 106 -8.31 -7.54 -5.97
N THR A 107 -8.45 -6.36 -6.57
CA THR A 107 -9.72 -5.70 -6.89
C THR A 107 -10.66 -6.60 -7.68
N ARG A 108 -10.15 -7.23 -8.75
CA ARG A 108 -10.96 -8.11 -9.60
C ARG A 108 -11.36 -9.40 -8.88
N SER A 109 -10.43 -10.04 -8.19
CA SER A 109 -10.68 -11.28 -7.43
C SER A 109 -11.63 -11.05 -6.25
N ALA A 110 -11.63 -9.85 -5.67
CA ALA A 110 -12.52 -9.44 -4.59
C ALA A 110 -13.90 -8.95 -5.09
N GLY A 111 -14.12 -8.87 -6.41
CA GLY A 111 -15.38 -8.40 -6.99
C GLY A 111 -15.61 -6.88 -6.92
N LEU A 112 -14.55 -6.09 -6.71
CA LEU A 112 -14.59 -4.63 -6.53
C LEU A 112 -14.24 -3.83 -7.81
N PHE A 113 -14.29 -4.48 -8.98
CA PHE A 113 -13.79 -3.92 -10.24
C PHE A 113 -14.73 -2.94 -10.95
N ASP A 114 -15.93 -2.73 -10.42
CA ASP A 114 -16.87 -1.76 -10.99
C ASP A 114 -16.40 -0.32 -10.69
N LYS A 115 -16.43 0.52 -11.74
CA LYS A 115 -15.96 1.91 -11.73
C LYS A 115 -17.06 2.91 -11.36
N GLY A 116 -18.24 2.41 -11.02
CA GLY A 116 -19.44 3.20 -10.71
C GLY A 116 -19.64 3.59 -9.25
N PHE A 117 -18.68 3.28 -8.36
CA PHE A 117 -18.72 3.67 -6.95
C PHE A 117 -18.00 4.98 -6.69
#